data_AF-A0A419A2I5-F1
#
_entry.id   AF-A0A419A2I5-F1
#
_cell.length_a   1.000
_cell.length_b   1.000
_cell.length_c   1.000
_cell.angle_alpha   90.00
_cell.angle_beta   90.00
_cell.angle_gamma   90.00
#
_symmetry.space_group_name_H-M   'P 1'
#
loop_
_entity.id
_entity.type
_entity.pdbx_description
1 polymer ?
#
loop_
_entity_poly.entity_id
_entity_poly.type
_entity_poly.pdbx_seq_one_letter_code
_entity_poly.pdbx_strand_id
1 'polypeptide(L)'
;MVKLKLGPITDDKPVKVAVELPAQLQRDLATYAEILARETAQPIPDPVKLIVPMLERFIATDRGFAKARRTSPATSRVTNP
;
A
#
# COMPACT_ATOMS: atom_id res chain seq x y z
N MET A 1 7.12 -9.65 39.66
CA MET A 1 6.52 -10.15 38.40
C MET A 1 7.03 -9.31 37.25
N VAL A 2 7.65 -9.93 36.25
CA VAL A 2 8.24 -9.21 35.11
C VAL A 2 7.11 -8.79 34.18
N LYS A 3 6.86 -7.48 34.07
CA LYS A 3 5.87 -6.92 33.14
C LYS A 3 6.44 -7.05 31.73
N LEU A 4 5.85 -7.91 30.90
CA LEU A 4 6.23 -8.03 29.49
C LEU A 4 6.07 -6.67 28.80
N LYS A 5 7.10 -6.25 28.07
CA LYS A 5 7.16 -4.94 27.37
C LYS A 5 6.43 -4.94 26.02
N LEU A 6 5.81 -6.05 25.63
CA LEU A 6 4.98 -6.10 24.43
C LEU A 6 3.59 -5.59 24.79
N GLY A 7 3.23 -4.43 24.23
CA GLY A 7 1.84 -4.01 24.12
C GLY A 7 1.06 -4.96 23.19
N PRO A 8 -0.26 -4.77 23.04
CA PRO A 8 -1.07 -5.55 22.12
C PRO A 8 -0.45 -5.53 20.72
N ILE A 9 -0.26 -6.71 20.12
CA ILE A 9 0.14 -6.80 18.72
C ILE A 9 -1.04 -6.25 17.91
N THR A 10 -0.83 -5.13 17.22
CA THR A 10 -1.84 -4.57 16.31
C THR A 10 -2.15 -5.63 15.26
N ASP A 11 -3.39 -6.11 15.27
CA ASP A 11 -3.90 -7.03 14.25
C ASP A 11 -4.17 -6.20 13.00
N ASP A 12 -3.11 -5.91 12.22
CA ASP A 12 -3.20 -5.24 10.92
C ASP A 12 -3.90 -6.19 9.93
N LYS A 13 -5.23 -6.27 10.06
CA LYS A 13 -6.05 -7.13 9.21
C LYS A 13 -6.04 -6.58 7.78
N PRO A 14 -5.64 -7.40 6.78
CA PRO A 14 -5.71 -6.97 5.39
C PRO A 14 -7.15 -6.68 5.00
N VAL A 15 -7.40 -5.51 4.44
CA VAL A 15 -8.70 -5.11 3.89
C VAL A 15 -8.76 -5.55 2.43
N LYS A 16 -9.78 -6.34 2.06
CA LYS A 16 -10.01 -6.69 0.65
C LYS A 16 -10.71 -5.54 -0.07
N VAL A 17 -10.15 -5.13 -1.21
CA VAL A 17 -10.72 -4.10 -2.08
C VAL A 17 -10.97 -4.70 -3.45
N ALA A 18 -12.16 -4.50 -3.99
CA ALA A 18 -12.47 -4.78 -5.39
C ALA A 18 -12.29 -3.50 -6.22
N VAL A 19 -11.54 -3.57 -7.32
CA VAL A 19 -11.24 -2.43 -8.19
C VAL A 19 -11.54 -2.80 -9.62
N GLU A 20 -12.27 -1.94 -10.32
CA GLU A 20 -12.45 -2.03 -11.77
C GLU A 20 -11.44 -1.13 -12.46
N LEU A 21 -10.71 -1.67 -13.42
CA LEU A 21 -9.71 -0.94 -14.19
C LEU A 21 -10.17 -0.80 -15.64
N PRO A 22 -9.98 0.38 -16.27
CA PRO A 22 -10.14 0.49 -17.72
C PRO A 22 -9.29 -0.55 -18.45
N ALA A 23 -9.82 -1.14 -19.51
CA ALA A 23 -9.12 -2.21 -20.24
C ALA A 23 -7.74 -1.78 -20.77
N GLN A 24 -7.58 -0.49 -21.13
CA GLN A 24 -6.29 0.05 -21.53
C GLN A 24 -5.28 0.02 -20.38
N LEU A 25 -5.69 0.45 -19.18
CA LEU A 25 -4.82 0.46 -18.01
C LEU A 25 -4.41 -0.96 -17.59
N GLN A 26 -5.28 -1.95 -17.74
CA GLN A 26 -4.95 -3.34 -17.49
C GLN A 26 -3.86 -3.85 -18.45
N ARG A 27 -3.93 -3.50 -19.73
CA ARG A 27 -2.90 -3.86 -20.74
C ARG A 27 -1.57 -3.17 -20.47
N ASP A 28 -1.61 -1.90 -20.08
CA ASP A 28 -0.42 -1.13 -19.74
C ASP A 28 0.25 -1.72 -18.49
N LEU A 29 -0.53 -2.15 -17.49
CA LEU A 29 -0.03 -2.82 -16.29
C LEU A 29 0.63 -4.17 -16.62
N ALA A 30 0.06 -4.95 -17.54
CA ALA A 30 0.67 -6.19 -18.02
C ALA A 30 2.00 -5.94 -18.72
N THR A 31 2.05 -4.95 -19.61
CA THR A 31 3.30 -4.53 -20.29
C THR A 31 4.36 -4.08 -19.29
N TYR A 32 3.96 -3.29 -18.29
CA TYR A 32 4.87 -2.85 -17.24
C TYR A 32 5.44 -4.03 -16.43
N ALA A 33 4.60 -5.01 -16.09
CA ALA A 33 5.04 -6.22 -15.38
C ALA A 33 6.06 -7.03 -16.20
N GLU A 34 5.86 -7.15 -17.51
CA GLU A 34 6.82 -7.82 -18.40
C GLU A 34 8.17 -7.11 -18.46
N ILE A 35 8.17 -5.79 -18.57
CA ILE A 35 9.41 -4.99 -18.58
C ILE A 35 10.13 -5.13 -17.25
N LEU A 36 9.43 -4.95 -16.13
CA LEU A 36 10.01 -5.06 -14.79
C LEU A 36 10.56 -6.47 -14.52
N ALA A 37 9.87 -7.51 -14.99
CA ALA A 37 10.34 -8.89 -14.83
C ALA A 37 11.66 -9.14 -15.58
N ARG A 38 11.82 -8.54 -16.77
CA ARG A 38 13.07 -8.60 -17.53
C ARG A 38 14.20 -7.86 -16.82
N GLU A 39 13.93 -6.66 -16.31
CA GLU A 39 14.92 -5.83 -15.60
C GLU A 39 15.41 -6.46 -14.29
N THR A 40 14.50 -7.10 -13.56
CA THR A 40 14.80 -7.69 -12.23
C THR A 40 15.19 -9.16 -12.30
N ALA A 41 15.08 -9.80 -13.47
CA ALA A 41 15.15 -11.25 -13.64
C ALA A 41 14.21 -12.02 -12.70
N GLN A 42 13.10 -11.41 -12.26
CA GLN A 42 12.11 -12.01 -11.39
C GLN A 42 10.74 -12.07 -12.09
N PRO A 43 10.13 -13.25 -12.22
CA PRO A 43 8.82 -13.36 -12.87
C PRO A 43 7.74 -12.67 -12.03
N ILE A 44 6.87 -11.91 -12.70
CA ILE A 44 5.67 -11.32 -12.11
C ILE A 44 4.46 -12.05 -12.71
N PRO A 45 3.95 -13.11 -12.06
CA PRO A 45 2.92 -13.97 -12.64
C PRO A 45 1.53 -13.33 -12.70
N ASP A 46 1.31 -12.24 -11.95
CA ASP A 46 0.06 -11.50 -11.95
C ASP A 46 0.35 -9.99 -11.87
N PRO A 47 0.12 -9.22 -12.95
CA PRO A 47 0.32 -7.78 -12.98
C PRO A 47 -0.48 -7.03 -11.90
N VAL A 48 -1.61 -7.57 -11.45
CA VAL A 48 -2.45 -6.97 -10.39
C VAL A 48 -1.71 -6.89 -9.06
N LYS A 49 -0.75 -7.78 -8.81
CA LYS A 49 0.10 -7.74 -7.60
C LYS A 49 0.99 -6.50 -7.53
N LEU A 50 1.18 -5.77 -8.63
CA LEU A 50 1.92 -4.51 -8.65
C LEU A 50 1.12 -3.34 -8.08
N ILE A 51 -0.22 -3.43 -8.03
CA ILE A 51 -1.07 -2.33 -7.57
C ILE A 51 -0.74 -1.94 -6.14
N VAL A 52 -0.61 -2.92 -5.24
CA VAL A 52 -0.30 -2.66 -3.82
C VAL A 52 1.05 -1.95 -3.65
N PRO A 53 2.20 -2.49 -4.10
CA PRO A 53 3.49 -1.80 -3.93
C PRO A 53 3.57 -0.47 -4.70
N MET A 54 2.86 -0.32 -5.82
CA MET A 54 2.75 0.97 -6.51
C MET A 54 2.02 2.02 -5.66
N LEU A 55 0.89 1.65 -5.06
CA LEU A 55 0.12 2.54 -4.17
C LEU A 55 0.91 2.89 -2.91
N GLU A 56 1.58 1.92 -2.29
CA GLU A 56 2.48 2.15 -1.15
C GLU A 56 3.57 3.16 -1.52
N ARG A 57 4.23 2.95 -2.66
CA ARG A 57 5.29 3.84 -3.14
C ARG A 57 4.77 5.24 -3.43
N PHE A 58 3.58 5.35 -4.04
CA PHE A 58 2.94 6.63 -4.31
C PHE A 58 2.66 7.39 -3.01
N ILE A 59 1.98 6.76 -2.05
CA ILE A 59 1.65 7.37 -0.75
C ILE A 59 2.90 7.76 0.03
N ALA A 60 3.93 6.92 0.03
CA ALA A 60 5.17 7.16 0.75
C ALA A 60 5.98 8.34 0.19
N THR A 61 5.89 8.59 -1.12
CA THR A 61 6.71 9.60 -1.82
C THR A 61 5.99 10.91 -2.08
N ASP A 62 4.65 10.95 -1.99
CA ASP A 62 3.87 12.16 -2.17
C ASP A 62 4.09 13.16 -1.01
N ARG A 63 4.88 14.21 -1.29
CA ARG A 63 5.16 15.30 -0.34
C ARG A 63 3.93 16.17 -0.05
N GLY A 64 3.03 16.33 -1.02
CA GLY A 64 1.80 17.08 -0.85
C GLY A 64 0.88 16.38 0.16
N PHE A 65 0.70 15.07 -0.02
CA PHE A 65 0.01 14.22 0.93
C PHE A 65 0.69 14.26 2.31
N ALA A 66 2.01 14.10 2.38
CA ALA A 66 2.75 14.15 3.63
C ALA A 66 2.57 15.48 4.39
N LYS A 67 2.52 16.62 3.69
CA LYS A 67 2.25 17.93 4.27
C LYS A 67 0.81 18.03 4.78
N ALA A 68 -0.18 17.64 3.96
CA ALA A 68 -1.59 17.69 4.32
C ALA A 68 -1.93 16.80 5.52
N ARG A 69 -1.29 15.62 5.63
CA ARG A 69 -1.44 14.70 6.76
C ARG A 69 -0.91 15.28 8.07
N ARG A 70 0.15 16.09 8.04
CA ARG A 70 0.68 16.78 9.23
C ARG A 70 -0.22 17.93 9.69
N THR A 71 -0.90 18.59 8.77
CA THR A 71 -1.81 19.71 9.08
C THR A 71 -3.22 19.26 9.42
N SER A 72 -3.57 18.00 9.17
CA SER A 72 -4.87 17.42 9.51
C SER A 72 -4.81 16.73 10.87
N PRO A 73 -5.48 17.23 11.93
CA PRO A 73 -5.43 16.65 13.28
C PRO A 73 -6.26 15.37 13.44
N ALA A 74 -6.75 14.77 12.36
CA ALA A 74 -7.67 13.62 12.40
C ALA A 74 -6.94 12.27 12.56
N THR A 75 -5.98 12.16 13.50
CA THR A 75 -5.55 10.85 14.06
C THR A 75 -5.03 10.99 15.50
N SER A 76 -5.51 12.00 16.25
CA SER A 76 -5.27 12.10 17.69
C SER A 76 -6.60 12.21 18.45
N ARG A 77 -7.49 11.23 18.28
CA ARG A 77 -8.58 10.86 19.21
C ARG A 77 -9.36 9.66 18.67
N VAL A 78 -8.81 8.47 18.86
CA VAL A 78 -9.64 7.33 19.25
C VAL A 78 -9.26 7.02 20.70
N THR A 79 -9.64 7.92 21.59
CA THR A 79 -9.84 7.56 23.00
C THR A 79 -11.26 7.05 23.08
N ASN A 80 -11.43 5.73 23.08
CA ASN A 80 -12.72 5.11 23.37
C ASN A 80 -12.93 5.17 24.90
N PRO A 81 -14.09 5.64 25.40
CA PRO A 81 -14.46 5.49 26.81
C PRO A 81 -14.71 4.02 27.18
#